data_AF-P9WLT6-F1
#
_entry.id   AF-P9WLT6-F1
#
_cell.length_a   1.000
_cell.length_b   1.000
_cell.length_c   1.000
_cell.angle_alpha   90.00
_cell.angle_beta   90.00
_cell.angle_gamma   90.00
#
_symmetry.space_group_name_H-M   'P 1'
#
loop_
_entity.id
_entity.type
_entity.pdbx_description
1 polymer ?
#
loop_
_entity_poly.entity_id
_entity_poly.type
_entity_poly.pdbx_seq_one_letter_code
_entity_poly.pdbx_strand_id
1 'polypeptide(L)' 'MVEIVAGKQRAPVAAGVYNVYTGELADTATPTAARMGLEPPRFCAQCGRRMVVQVRPDGWWARCSRHGQVDSADLATQR' A
#
# COMPACT_ATOMS: atom_id res chain seq x y z
N MET A 1 22.54 -7.62 -24.10
CA MET A 1 21.11 -7.94 -23.93
C MET A 1 20.82 -7.89 -22.44
N VAL A 2 20.35 -6.77 -21.92
CA VAL A 2 19.94 -6.68 -20.52
C VAL A 2 18.44 -6.89 -20.54
N GLU A 3 17.98 -8.06 -20.12
CA GLU A 3 16.56 -8.29 -19.97
C GLU A 3 16.07 -7.44 -18.80
N ILE A 4 15.30 -6.40 -19.11
CA ILE A 4 14.51 -5.71 -18.11
C ILE A 4 13.41 -6.69 -17.74
N VAL A 5 13.70 -7.61 -16.81
CA VAL A 5 12.67 -8.40 -16.17
C VAL A 5 11.76 -7.37 -15.54
N ALA A 6 10.54 -7.24 -16.06
CA ALA A 6 9.48 -6.45 -15.47
C ALA A 6 9.16 -7.08 -14.11
N GLY A 7 10.04 -6.85 -13.15
CA GLY A 7 9.97 -7.41 -11.82
C GLY A 7 8.60 -7.04 -11.28
N LYS A 8 7.83 -8.05 -10.88
CA LYS A 8 6.54 -7.91 -10.21
C LYS A 8 6.72 -6.81 -9.16
N GLN A 9 6.26 -5.60 -9.46
CA GLN A 9 6.48 -4.47 -8.55
C GLN A 9 5.86 -4.91 -7.23
N ARG A 10 6.65 -4.88 -6.15
CA ARG A 10 6.10 -5.21 -4.82
C ARG A 10 4.85 -4.36 -4.65
N ALA A 11 3.78 -4.97 -4.15
CA ALA A 11 2.53 -4.24 -3.97
C ALA A 11 2.82 -2.96 -3.17
N PRO A 12 2.19 -1.83 -3.51
CA PRO A 12 2.53 -0.53 -2.95
C PRO A 12 2.30 -0.44 -1.43
N VAL A 13 1.75 -1.48 -0.80
CA VAL A 13 1.45 -1.60 0.63
C VAL A 13 2.22 -2.71 1.34
N ALA A 14 3.02 -3.51 0.62
CA ALA A 14 3.91 -4.48 1.25
C ALA A 14 4.95 -3.76 2.11
N ALA A 15 5.54 -4.44 3.11
CA ALA A 15 6.58 -3.86 3.97
C ALA A 15 7.65 -3.13 3.13
N GLY A 16 7.87 -1.86 3.47
CA GLY A 16 8.72 -0.93 2.72
C GLY A 16 9.34 0.12 3.63
N VAL A 17 9.88 1.19 3.04
CA VAL A 17 10.58 2.27 3.75
C VAL A 17 9.62 3.19 4.49
N TYR A 18 8.37 3.26 4.04
CA TYR A 18 7.37 4.20 4.54
C TYR A 18 6.19 3.50 5.21
N ASN A 19 5.70 4.09 6.29
CA ASN A 19 4.43 3.75 6.90
C ASN A 19 3.29 4.11 5.93
N VAL A 20 2.49 3.11 5.57
CA VAL A 20 1.44 3.25 4.55
C VAL A 20 0.27 4.15 4.98
N TYR A 21 0.14 4.44 6.27
CA TYR A 21 -0.97 5.23 6.82
C TYR A 21 -0.57 6.68 7.05
N THR A 22 0.66 6.94 7.50
CA THR A 22 1.13 8.29 7.86
C THR A 22 2.01 8.91 6.78
N GLY A 23 2.69 8.10 5.95
CA GLY A 23 3.67 8.56 4.98
C GLY A 23 5.06 8.84 5.58
N GLU A 24 5.23 8.63 6.89
CA GLU A 24 6.51 8.70 7.58
C GLU A 24 7.33 7.41 7.37
N LEU A 25 8.50 7.29 8.01
CA LEU A 25 9.31 6.07 7.92
C LEU A 25 8.60 4.87 8.56
N ALA A 26 8.89 3.66 8.09
CA ALA A 26 8.14 2.44 8.42
C ALA A 26 8.03 2.12 9.92
N ASP A 27 9.02 2.54 10.73
CA ASP A 27 9.05 2.30 12.18
C ASP A 27 8.25 3.33 13.01
N THR A 28 7.52 4.23 12.34
CA THR A 28 6.62 5.17 13.01
C THR A 28 5.31 4.52 13.44
N ALA A 29 4.69 5.09 14.48
CA ALA A 29 3.48 4.56 15.06
C ALA A 29 2.32 4.54 14.06
N THR A 30 1.70 3.36 13.90
CA THR A 30 0.46 3.22 13.14
C THR A 30 -0.72 3.84 13.91
N PRO A 31 -1.51 4.72 13.28
CA PRO A 31 -2.69 5.32 13.92
C PRO A 31 -3.67 4.27 14.45
N THR A 32 -4.41 4.63 15.50
CA THR A 32 -5.35 3.70 16.16
C THR A 32 -6.41 3.18 15.18
N ALA A 33 -6.96 4.02 14.31
CA ALA A 33 -7.97 3.60 13.32
C ALA A 33 -7.41 2.53 12.36
N ALA A 34 -6.20 2.72 11.83
CA ALA A 34 -5.50 1.73 11.00
C ALA A 34 -5.24 0.41 11.73
N ARG A 35 -4.81 0.47 12.99
CA ARG A 35 -4.63 -0.74 13.82
C ARG A 35 -5.94 -1.50 14.04
N MET A 36 -7.06 -0.79 14.06
CA MET A 36 -8.40 -1.37 14.13
C MET A 36 -8.96 -1.78 12.75
N GLY A 37 -8.20 -1.59 11.67
CA GLY A 37 -8.62 -1.95 10.30
C GLY A 37 -9.66 -1.00 9.69
N LEU A 38 -9.85 0.19 10.25
CA LEU A 38 -10.91 1.13 9.84
C LEU A 38 -10.49 2.12 8.75
N GLU A 39 -9.21 2.16 8.39
CA GLU A 39 -8.73 3.03 7.31
C GLU A 39 -7.88 2.28 6.27
N PRO A 40 -8.03 2.61 4.98
CA PRO A 40 -7.16 2.10 3.94
C PRO A 40 -5.78 2.79 3.98
N PRO A 41 -4.73 2.15 3.41
CA PRO A 41 -3.43 2.77 3.25
C PRO A 41 -3.51 3.96 2.30
N ARG A 42 -2.88 5.07 2.70
CA ARG A 42 -2.93 6.36 1.98
C ARG A 42 -1.61 6.67 1.28
N PHE A 43 -0.53 6.01 1.66
CA PHE A 43 0.82 6.24 1.16
C PHE A 43 1.48 4.95 0.70
N CYS A 44 2.29 5.04 -0.33
CA CYS A 44 3.03 3.90 -0.86
C CYS A 44 4.22 3.55 0.03
N ALA A 45 4.28 2.31 0.53
CA ALA A 45 5.37 1.81 1.35
C ALA A 45 6.75 1.90 0.68
N GLN A 46 6.81 1.87 -0.66
CA GLN A 46 8.07 1.94 -1.40
C GLN A 46 8.61 3.37 -1.64
N CYS A 47 7.76 4.39 -1.76
CA CYS A 47 8.24 5.76 -2.06
C CYS A 47 7.55 6.91 -1.31
N GLY A 48 6.67 6.63 -0.36
CA GLY A 48 6.02 7.66 0.46
C GLY A 48 5.02 8.54 -0.29
N ARG A 49 4.77 8.30 -1.59
CA ARG A 49 3.76 9.05 -2.34
C ARG A 49 2.36 8.77 -1.81
N ARG A 50 1.54 9.82 -1.74
CA ARG A 50 0.10 9.69 -1.59
C ARG A 50 -0.47 8.88 -2.75
N MET A 51 -1.31 7.91 -2.41
CA MET A 51 -2.01 7.05 -3.36
C MET A 51 -3.40 7.60 -3.64
N VAL A 52 -3.94 7.26 -4.82
CA VAL A 52 -5.38 7.37 -5.06
C VAL A 52 -6.05 6.18 -4.40
N VAL A 53 -7.04 6.44 -3.55
CA VAL A 53 -7.73 5.41 -2.79
C VAL A 53 -9.22 5.49 -3.05
N GLN A 54 -9.83 4.35 -3.35
CA GLN A 54 -11.27 4.20 -3.43
C GLN A 54 -11.73 3.20 -2.37
N VAL A 55 -12.64 3.66 -1.51
CA VAL A 55 -13.33 2.80 -0.55
C VAL A 55 -14.64 2.33 -1.17
N ARG A 56 -14.97 1.06 -0.95
CA ARG A 56 -16.22 0.40 -1.33
C ARG A 56 -16.83 -0.24 -0.07
N PRO A 57 -18.13 -0.58 -0.06
CA PRO A 57 -18.73 -1.28 1.08
C PRO A 57 -18.03 -2.60 1.44
N ASP A 58 -17.43 -3.27 0.46
CA ASP A 58 -16.79 -4.58 0.60
C ASP A 58 -15.26 -4.52 0.72
N GLY A 59 -14.66 -3.32 0.73
CA GLY A 59 -13.21 -3.19 0.78
C GLY A 59 -12.70 -1.88 0.18
N TRP A 60 -11.50 -1.92 -0.37
CA TRP A 60 -10.85 -0.75 -0.98
C TRP A 60 -9.80 -1.16 -2.00
N TRP A 61 -9.49 -0.25 -2.91
CA TRP A 61 -8.26 -0.31 -3.69
C TRP A 61 -7.45 0.96 -3.50
N ALA A 62 -6.12 0.83 -3.60
CA ALA A 62 -5.18 1.92 -3.52
C ALA A 62 -4.12 1.82 -4.62
N ARG A 63 -3.88 2.92 -5.33
CA ARG A 63 -2.93 2.96 -6.46
C ARG A 63 -1.84 4.00 -6.24
N CYS A 64 -0.59 3.54 -6.28
CA CYS A 64 0.58 4.37 -6.43
C CYS A 64 0.80 4.67 -7.91
N SER A 65 1.08 5.92 -8.26
CA SER A 65 1.41 6.29 -9.64
C SER A 65 2.69 5.66 -10.18
N ARG A 66 3.55 5.08 -9.32
CA ARG A 66 4.82 4.44 -9.70
C ARG A 66 4.89 2.93 -9.46
N HIS A 67 4.18 2.42 -8.46
CA HIS A 67 4.35 1.04 -7.97
C HIS A 67 3.08 0.19 -8.10
N GLY A 68 2.16 0.61 -8.95
CA GLY A 68 0.95 -0.14 -9.24
C GLY A 68 -0.15 0.01 -8.19
N GLN A 69 -1.08 -0.95 -8.22
CA GLN A 69 -2.30 -0.98 -7.44
C GLN A 69 -2.33 -2.20 -6.52
N VAL A 70 -3.06 -2.08 -5.43
CA VAL A 70 -3.47 -3.18 -4.57
C VAL A 70 -4.96 -3.07 -4.28
N ASP A 71 -5.64 -4.19 -4.16
CA ASP A 71 -7.01 -4.29 -3.67
C ASP A 71 -7.02 -5.08 -2.35
N SER A 72 -7.89 -4.69 -1.42
CA SER A 72 -8.05 -5.38 -0.13
C SER A 72 -8.45 -6.84 -0.29
N ALA A 73 -9.21 -7.16 -1.35
CA ALA A 73 -9.58 -8.54 -1.65
C ALA A 73 -8.34 -9.42 -1.89
N ASP A 74 -7.34 -8.91 -2.61
CA ASP A 74 -6.09 -9.63 -2.89
C ASP A 74 -5.21 -9.79 -1.65
N LEU A 75 -5.25 -8.83 -0.72
CA LEU A 75 -4.50 -8.87 0.53
C LEU A 75 -5.07 -9.90 1.51
N ALA A 76 -6.40 -10.03 1.57
CA ALA A 76 -7.06 -11.00 2.43
C ALA A 76 -6.68 -12.44 2.07
N THR A 77 -6.53 -12.74 0.78
CA THR A 77 -6.09 -14.07 0.29
C THR A 77 -4.63 -14.38 0.63
N GLN A 78 -3.80 -13.38 0.93
CA GLN A 78 -2.39 -13.56 1.27
C GLN A 78 -2.14 -13.87 2.75
N ARG A 79 -3.18 -13.85 3.60
CA ARG A 79 -3.09 -14.12 5.04
C ARG A 79 -3.65 -15.49 5.38
#